data_AF-A0A2D4FMT1-F1
#
_entry.id   AF-A0A2D4FMT1-F1
#
_cell.length_a   1.000
_cell.length_b   1.000
_cell.length_c   1.000
_cell.angle_alpha   90.00
_cell.angle_beta   90.00
_cell.angle_gamma   90.00
#
_symmetry.space_group_name_H-M   'P 1'
#
loop_
_entity.id
_entity.type
_entity.pdbx_description
1 polymer ?
#
loop_
_entity_poly.entity_id
_entity_poly.type
_entity_poly.pdbx_seq_one_letter_code
_entity_poly.pdbx_strand_id
1 'polypeptide(L)'
;ARLLWLGCSLLAISAQQDPELLARDLQEAGITDYDLIDNVARRVPRQTRFLQRLETRPRMSEFSVKATIISRYAFTTVSCTLVNTGSEAREGIFEVQIPITAFV
;
A
#
# COMPACT_ATOMS: atom_id res chain seq x y z
N ALA A 1 -29.26 -57.50 64.76
CA ALA A 1 -27.83 -57.81 64.87
C ALA A 1 -27.05 -56.97 63.86
N ARG A 2 -25.97 -56.31 64.33
CA ARG A 2 -24.89 -55.62 63.58
C ARG A 2 -25.28 -54.31 62.84
N LEU A 3 -25.07 -53.11 63.40
CA LEU A 3 -23.85 -52.28 63.61
C LEU A 3 -23.19 -51.66 62.36
N LEU A 4 -22.74 -50.40 62.54
CA LEU A 4 -21.89 -49.49 61.71
C LEU A 4 -22.71 -48.50 60.86
N TRP A 5 -22.89 -47.21 61.19
CA TRP A 5 -21.97 -46.17 61.70
C TRP A 5 -20.78 -45.93 60.79
N LEU A 6 -20.88 -44.91 59.94
CA LEU A 6 -19.84 -44.05 59.32
C LEU A 6 -20.65 -43.11 58.40
N GLY A 7 -20.78 -41.80 58.59
CA GLY A 7 -19.83 -40.81 59.08
C GLY A 7 -19.82 -39.71 58.03
N CYS A 8 -20.29 -38.52 58.37
CA CYS A 8 -20.27 -37.31 57.55
C CYS A 8 -18.91 -37.10 56.88
N SER A 9 -18.89 -36.62 55.64
CA SER A 9 -17.85 -35.70 55.13
C SER A 9 -18.31 -35.07 53.82
N LEU A 10 -18.88 -33.86 53.93
CA LEU A 10 -18.75 -32.84 52.90
C LEU A 10 -17.25 -32.62 52.68
N LEU A 11 -16.72 -33.01 51.53
CA LEU A 11 -15.40 -32.56 51.09
C LEU A 11 -15.59 -31.63 49.90
N ALA A 12 -15.55 -30.34 50.24
CA ALA A 12 -15.24 -29.28 49.33
C ALA A 12 -14.00 -29.69 48.52
N ILE A 13 -14.19 -29.85 47.21
CA ILE A 13 -13.09 -30.02 46.27
C ILE A 13 -12.38 -28.67 46.22
N SER A 14 -11.35 -28.51 47.06
CA SER A 14 -10.41 -27.41 46.96
C SER A 14 -9.60 -27.62 45.69
N ALA A 15 -9.93 -26.88 44.64
CA ALA A 15 -9.06 -26.67 43.50
C ALA A 15 -7.81 -25.92 43.99
N GLN A 16 -6.78 -26.68 44.37
CA GLN A 16 -5.45 -26.12 44.62
C GLN A 16 -4.81 -25.83 43.27
N GLN A 17 -5.04 -24.63 42.75
CA GLN A 17 -4.30 -24.12 41.59
C GLN A 17 -2.88 -23.79 42.06
N ASP A 18 -1.91 -24.61 41.65
CA ASP A 18 -0.51 -24.33 41.92
C ASP A 18 -0.10 -23.00 41.27
N PRO A 19 0.45 -22.04 42.04
CA PRO A 19 0.75 -20.69 41.56
C PRO A 19 1.85 -20.67 40.49
N GLU A 20 2.70 -21.70 40.46
CA GLU A 20 3.75 -21.86 39.44
C GLU A 20 3.21 -22.23 38.06
N LEU A 21 2.13 -23.01 38.01
CA LEU A 21 1.50 -23.41 36.75
C LEU A 21 0.81 -22.22 36.09
N LEU A 22 0.09 -21.43 36.90
CA LEU A 22 -0.59 -20.22 36.44
C LEU A 22 0.41 -19.15 35.97
N ALA A 23 1.58 -19.04 36.61
CA ALA A 23 2.66 -18.16 36.17
C ALA A 23 3.24 -18.58 34.81
N ARG A 24 3.40 -19.89 34.57
CA ARG A 24 3.85 -20.41 33.27
C ARG A 24 2.83 -20.18 32.16
N ASP A 25 1.56 -20.41 32.42
CA ASP A 25 0.48 -20.19 31.44
C ASP A 25 0.36 -18.71 31.07
N LEU A 26 0.49 -17.79 32.04
CA LEU A 26 0.51 -16.35 31.77
C LEU A 26 1.75 -15.92 30.98
N GLN A 27 2.89 -16.55 31.21
CA GLN A 27 4.12 -16.25 30.50
C GLN A 27 4.09 -16.77 29.06
N GLU A 28 3.50 -17.94 28.83
CA GLU A 28 3.27 -18.51 27.49
C GLU A 28 2.21 -17.73 26.69
N ALA A 29 1.15 -17.29 27.36
CA ALA A 29 0.16 -16.36 26.78
C ALA A 29 0.78 -14.99 26.43
N GLY A 30 1.71 -14.49 27.25
CA GLY A 30 2.44 -13.25 26.95
C GLY A 30 3.36 -13.37 25.75
N ILE A 31 4.12 -14.47 25.63
CA ILE A 31 5.06 -14.70 24.52
C ILE A 31 4.32 -14.81 23.18
N THR A 32 3.17 -15.50 23.17
CA THR A 32 2.35 -15.64 21.95
C THR A 32 1.73 -14.31 21.48
N ASP A 33 1.41 -13.40 22.40
CA ASP A 33 0.87 -12.07 22.07
C ASP A 33 1.95 -11.16 21.44
N TYR A 34 3.20 -11.22 21.95
CA TYR A 34 4.33 -10.50 21.35
C TYR A 34 4.65 -10.98 19.93
N ASP A 35 4.61 -12.30 19.68
CA ASP A 35 4.80 -12.86 18.34
C ASP A 35 3.66 -12.44 17.39
N LEU A 36 2.42 -12.35 17.87
CA LEU A 36 1.28 -11.88 17.06
C LEU A 36 1.45 -10.40 16.67
N ILE A 37 1.92 -9.56 17.58
CA ILE A 37 2.15 -8.13 17.34
C ILE A 37 3.26 -7.92 16.30
N ASP A 38 4.35 -8.67 16.37
CA ASP A 38 5.47 -8.56 15.43
C ASP A 38 5.09 -9.00 14.01
N ASN A 39 4.22 -10.01 13.90
CA ASN A 39 3.66 -10.47 12.62
C ASN A 39 2.68 -9.48 11.99
N VAL A 40 1.98 -8.65 12.77
CA VAL A 40 1.08 -7.60 12.27
C VAL A 40 1.84 -6.36 11.79
N ALA A 41 3.07 -6.14 12.28
CA ALA A 41 3.91 -5.01 11.90
C ALA A 41 4.51 -5.14 10.48
N ARG A 42 4.59 -6.35 9.92
CA ARG A 42 5.16 -6.59 8.58
C ARG A 42 4.12 -6.41 7.47
N ARG A 43 3.44 -5.26 7.44
CA ARG A 43 2.57 -4.88 6.33
C ARG A 43 3.40 -4.57 5.09
N VAL A 44 3.64 -5.59 4.26
CA VAL A 44 4.24 -5.41 2.94
C VAL A 44 3.23 -4.63 2.06
N PRO A 45 3.61 -3.47 1.49
CA PRO A 45 2.75 -2.75 0.59
C PRO A 45 2.46 -3.62 -0.64
N ARG A 46 1.20 -3.99 -0.85
CA ARG A 46 0.74 -4.79 -2.00
C ARG A 46 0.81 -4.04 -3.34
N GLN A 47 1.13 -2.75 -3.32
CA GLN A 47 0.90 -1.87 -4.46
C GLN A 47 2.17 -1.65 -5.29
N THR A 48 2.34 -2.46 -6.33
CA THR A 48 3.28 -2.23 -7.44
C THR A 48 3.06 -0.88 -8.15
N ARG A 49 1.88 -0.26 -7.99
CA ARG A 49 1.54 1.03 -8.59
C ARG A 49 2.36 2.22 -8.08
N PHE A 50 2.94 2.15 -6.87
CA PHE A 50 3.69 3.27 -6.32
C PHE A 50 5.06 3.44 -7.02
N LEU A 51 5.77 2.34 -7.27
CA LEU A 51 7.03 2.36 -8.02
C LEU A 51 6.81 2.76 -9.48
N GLN A 52 5.71 2.31 -10.09
CA GLN A 52 5.38 2.68 -11.47
C GLN A 52 5.16 4.18 -11.65
N ARG A 53 4.58 4.88 -10.66
CA ARG A 53 4.44 6.36 -10.69
C ARG A 53 5.76 7.10 -10.56
N LEU A 54 6.76 6.48 -9.95
CA LEU A 54 8.07 7.08 -9.73
C LEU A 54 8.91 7.11 -11.01
N GLU A 55 8.66 6.19 -11.97
CA GLU A 55 9.49 6.02 -13.16
C GLU A 55 8.86 6.51 -14.48
N THR A 56 7.55 6.80 -14.52
CA THR A 56 6.85 7.10 -15.78
C THR A 56 7.28 8.42 -16.41
N ARG A 57 7.83 8.36 -17.62
CA ARG A 57 8.11 9.55 -18.45
C ARG A 57 6.81 10.35 -18.68
N PRO A 58 6.87 11.70 -18.77
CA PRO A 58 5.69 12.49 -19.14
C PRO A 58 5.07 11.96 -20.42
N ARG A 59 3.76 11.74 -20.40
CA ARG A 59 3.03 11.15 -21.52
C ARG A 59 2.34 12.25 -22.32
N MET A 60 2.46 12.20 -23.63
CA MET A 60 1.68 13.06 -24.53
C MET A 60 0.22 12.58 -24.54
N SER A 61 -0.69 13.42 -24.03
CA SER A 61 -2.13 13.12 -24.00
C SER A 61 -2.83 13.59 -25.26
N GLU A 62 -2.40 14.72 -25.81
CA GLU A 62 -2.97 15.33 -27.00
C GLU A 62 -1.86 15.91 -27.86
N PHE A 63 -1.98 15.71 -29.17
CA PHE A 63 -1.10 16.28 -30.17
C PHE A 63 -1.92 16.64 -31.40
N SER A 64 -1.90 17.91 -31.80
CA SER A 64 -2.58 18.38 -32.98
C SER A 64 -1.71 19.32 -33.80
N VAL A 65 -1.72 19.10 -35.11
CA VAL A 65 -1.10 19.98 -36.10
C VAL A 65 -2.21 20.45 -37.03
N LYS A 66 -2.48 21.76 -37.01
CA LYS A 66 -3.48 22.38 -37.86
C LYS A 66 -2.78 23.30 -38.85
N ALA A 67 -3.00 23.06 -40.15
CA ALA A 67 -2.52 23.93 -41.21
C ALA A 67 -3.70 24.56 -41.93
N THR A 68 -3.70 25.89 -42.07
CA THR A 68 -4.70 26.62 -42.85
C THR A 68 -3.99 27.29 -44.02
N ILE A 69 -4.42 26.97 -45.24
CA ILE A 69 -3.79 27.45 -46.47
C ILE A 69 -4.74 28.42 -47.17
N ILE A 70 -4.29 29.65 -47.42
CA ILE A 70 -5.06 30.70 -48.08
C ILE A 70 -4.19 31.35 -49.14
N SER A 71 -4.55 31.20 -50.42
CA SER A 71 -3.93 31.89 -51.55
C SER A 71 -2.39 31.95 -51.49
N ARG A 72 -1.74 30.78 -51.44
CA ARG A 72 -0.29 30.53 -51.31
C ARG A 72 0.33 30.73 -49.92
N TYR A 73 -0.40 31.28 -48.96
CA TYR A 73 0.05 31.39 -47.57
C TYR A 73 -0.35 30.16 -46.76
N ALA A 74 0.52 29.71 -45.86
CA ALA A 74 0.26 28.60 -44.94
C ALA A 74 0.45 29.07 -43.50
N PHE A 75 -0.58 28.88 -42.67
CA PHE A 75 -0.56 29.13 -41.24
C PHE A 75 -0.60 27.80 -40.50
N THR A 76 0.45 27.49 -39.77
CA THR A 76 0.59 26.24 -39.02
C THR A 76 0.46 26.49 -37.52
N THR A 77 -0.38 25.74 -36.85
CA THR A 77 -0.52 25.72 -35.40
C THR A 77 -0.19 24.32 -34.90
N VAL A 78 0.79 24.22 -34.01
CA VAL A 78 1.19 22.96 -33.37
C VAL A 78 0.84 23.06 -31.90
N SER A 79 0.03 22.14 -31.41
CA SER A 79 -0.36 22.05 -30.01
C SER A 79 -0.05 20.66 -29.46
N CYS A 80 0.54 20.62 -28.28
CA CYS A 80 0.91 19.40 -27.58
C CYS A 80 0.58 19.55 -26.09
N THR A 81 -0.17 18.60 -25.55
CA THR A 81 -0.46 18.51 -24.12
C THR A 81 0.31 17.33 -23.54
N LEU A 82 1.26 17.64 -22.66
CA LEU A 82 2.04 16.66 -21.91
C LEU A 82 1.50 16.54 -20.49
N VAL A 83 1.24 15.31 -20.04
CA VAL A 83 0.75 15.00 -18.70
C VAL A 83 1.82 14.23 -17.94
N ASN A 84 2.29 14.81 -16.85
CA ASN A 84 3.12 14.11 -15.88
C ASN A 84 2.21 13.36 -14.89
N THR A 85 2.13 12.05 -15.03
CA THR A 85 1.36 11.18 -14.12
C THR A 85 2.13 10.77 -12.87
N GLY A 86 3.42 11.10 -12.81
CA GLY A 86 4.28 10.83 -11.66
C GLY A 86 4.08 11.86 -10.54
N SER A 87 4.52 11.49 -9.34
CA SER A 87 4.48 12.39 -8.17
C SER A 87 5.60 13.42 -8.15
N GLU A 88 6.68 13.16 -8.89
CA GLU A 88 7.87 14.02 -8.94
C GLU A 88 7.85 14.93 -10.16
N ALA A 89 8.47 16.10 -10.03
CA ALA A 89 8.66 17.01 -11.17
C ALA A 89 9.53 16.34 -12.23
N ARG A 90 9.12 16.44 -13.50
CA ARG A 90 9.81 15.85 -14.65
C ARG A 90 9.86 16.83 -15.81
N GLU A 91 10.96 16.80 -16.54
CA GLU A 91 11.14 17.62 -17.74
C GLU A 91 10.31 17.07 -18.91
N GLY A 92 9.58 17.97 -19.58
CA GLY A 92 8.87 17.68 -20.81
C GLY A 92 9.54 18.43 -21.96
N ILE A 93 9.93 17.71 -23.01
CA ILE A 93 10.58 18.28 -24.19
C ILE A 93 9.54 18.46 -25.28
N PHE A 94 9.39 19.70 -25.76
CA PHE A 94 8.62 20.01 -26.96
C PHE A 94 9.58 20.39 -28.07
N GLU A 95 9.74 19.48 -29.04
CA GLU A 95 10.61 19.66 -30.20
C GLU A 95 9.76 19.56 -31.48
N VAL A 96 9.92 20.54 -32.37
CA VAL A 96 9.20 20.58 -33.64
C VAL A 96 10.11 21.12 -34.74
N GLN A 97 10.09 20.46 -35.89
CA GLN A 97 10.78 20.95 -37.09
C GLN A 97 9.87 21.91 -37.84
N ILE A 98 10.35 23.13 -38.03
CA ILE A 98 9.64 24.20 -38.76
C ILE A 98 10.38 24.42 -40.09
N PRO A 99 9.67 24.61 -41.23
CA PRO A 99 10.32 24.90 -42.49
C PRO A 99 11.23 26.12 -42.40
N ILE A 100 12.38 26.08 -43.09
CA ILE A 100 13.37 27.18 -43.09
C ILE A 100 12.75 28.49 -43.62
N THR A 101 11.74 28.40 -44.47
CA THR A 101 11.02 29.53 -45.07
C THR A 101 9.87 30.05 -44.21
N ALA A 102 9.54 29.39 -43.10
CA ALA A 102 8.44 29.77 -42.22
C ALA A 102 8.93 30.65 -41.06
N PHE A 103 8.01 31.43 -40.51
CA PHE A 103 8.25 32.34 -39.39
C PHE A 103 7.39 31.90 -38.19
N VAL A 104 7.95 32.04 -36.97
CA VAL A 104 7.29 31.72 -35.69
C VAL A 104 6.63 32.94 -35.11
#